data_AF-A0A0Q4JY88-F1
#
_entry.id   AF-A0A0Q4JY88-F1
#
_cell.length_a   1.000
_cell.length_b   1.000
_cell.length_c   1.000
_cell.angle_alpha   90.00
_cell.angle_beta   90.00
_cell.angle_gamma   90.00
#
_symmetry.space_group_name_H-M   'P 1'
#
loop_
_entity.id
_entity.type
_entity.pdbx_description
1 polymer ?
#
loop_
_entity_poly.entity_id
_entity_poly.type
_entity_poly.pdbx_seq_one_letter_code
_entity_poly.pdbx_strand_id
1 'polypeptide(L)'
;MARRKRILTATMADGWVKTIGPTSAPFTHFWRIVALLENGRTEVFWGHAASLKEATGKQAATRDAARQRGWQSYTFEVVELVEG
;
A
#
# COMPACT_ATOMS: atom_id res chain seq x y z
N MET A 1 6.92 13.26 -25.22
CA MET A 1 7.13 11.79 -25.15
C MET A 1 6.07 11.20 -24.23
N ALA A 2 5.12 10.42 -24.74
CA ALA A 2 4.15 9.72 -23.89
C ALA A 2 4.88 8.61 -23.14
N ARG A 3 4.78 8.58 -21.80
CA ARG A 3 5.37 7.51 -20.99
C ARG A 3 4.72 6.17 -21.39
N ARG A 4 5.54 5.17 -21.73
CA ARG A 4 5.09 3.81 -22.08
C ARG A 4 4.16 3.30 -20.97
N LYS A 5 2.98 2.82 -21.35
CA LYS A 5 2.07 2.15 -20.41
C LYS A 5 2.69 0.81 -20.02
N ARG A 6 2.75 0.55 -18.72
CA ARG A 6 3.31 -0.67 -18.15
C ARG A 6 2.34 -1.31 -17.17
N ILE A 7 2.51 -2.61 -16.98
CA ILE A 7 1.85 -3.36 -15.93
C ILE A 7 2.85 -3.46 -14.78
N LEU A 8 2.38 -3.12 -13.58
CA LEU A 8 3.15 -3.18 -12.35
C LEU A 8 2.52 -4.23 -11.45
N THR A 9 3.34 -4.95 -10.70
CA THR A 9 2.92 -6.00 -9.78
C THR A 9 3.50 -5.72 -8.40
N ALA A 10 2.63 -5.72 -7.39
CA ALA A 10 3.00 -5.74 -5.98
C ALA A 10 2.82 -7.16 -5.45
N THR A 11 3.85 -7.71 -4.83
CA THR A 11 3.77 -9.00 -4.11
C THR A 11 4.05 -8.74 -2.64
N MET A 12 3.06 -9.02 -1.80
CA MET A 12 3.12 -8.79 -0.37
C MET A 12 3.71 -10.01 0.36
N ALA A 13 4.11 -9.82 1.62
CA ALA A 13 4.78 -10.87 2.41
C ALA A 13 3.86 -12.07 2.73
N ASP A 14 2.54 -11.85 2.75
CA ASP A 14 1.51 -12.88 2.90
C ASP A 14 1.18 -13.62 1.58
N GLY A 15 1.89 -13.32 0.50
CA GLY A 15 1.64 -13.87 -0.83
C GLY A 15 0.49 -13.19 -1.58
N TRP A 16 -0.11 -12.13 -1.04
CA TRP A 16 -1.11 -11.35 -1.77
C TRP A 16 -0.47 -10.59 -2.93
N VAL A 17 -1.03 -10.75 -4.12
CA VAL A 17 -0.53 -10.13 -5.35
C VAL A 17 -1.53 -9.12 -5.87
N LYS A 18 -1.03 -7.95 -6.29
CA LYS A 18 -1.84 -6.92 -6.94
C LYS A 18 -1.18 -6.40 -8.21
N THR A 19 -1.90 -6.58 -9.31
CA THR A 19 -1.56 -6.03 -10.61
C THR A 19 -2.13 -4.61 -10.77
N ILE A 20 -1.33 -3.71 -11.32
CA ILE A 20 -1.59 -2.28 -11.44
C ILE A 20 -1.28 -1.85 -12.87
N GLY A 21 -2.28 -1.36 -13.59
CA GLY A 21 -2.09 -0.82 -14.93
C GLY A 21 -3.12 -1.34 -15.93
N PRO A 22 -2.95 -1.03 -17.23
CA PRO A 22 -1.80 -0.35 -17.83
C PRO A 22 -1.69 1.14 -17.45
N THR A 23 -0.58 1.52 -16.80
CA THR A 23 -0.37 2.88 -16.28
C THR A 23 0.95 3.47 -16.78
N SER A 24 0.97 4.79 -16.98
CA SER A 24 2.19 5.57 -17.26
C SER A 24 2.64 6.39 -16.05
N ALA A 25 1.94 6.23 -14.92
CA ALA A 25 2.27 6.89 -13.67
C ALA A 25 3.63 6.39 -13.16
N PRO A 26 4.43 7.26 -12.51
CA PRO A 26 5.75 6.91 -12.02
C PRO A 26 5.68 6.13 -10.69
N PHE A 27 4.70 5.24 -10.53
CA PHE A 27 4.61 4.42 -9.33
C PHE A 27 5.79 3.47 -9.24
N THR A 28 6.39 3.42 -8.05
CA THR A 28 7.53 2.56 -7.73
C THR A 28 7.25 1.71 -6.51
N HIS A 29 6.32 2.12 -5.65
CA HIS A 29 6.02 1.43 -4.40
C HIS A 29 4.52 1.26 -4.23
N PHE A 30 4.15 0.15 -3.61
CA PHE A 30 2.81 -0.12 -3.13
C PHE A 30 2.85 -0.25 -1.62
N TRP A 31 1.87 0.34 -0.94
CA TRP A 31 1.74 0.23 0.50
C TRP A 31 0.38 -0.34 0.86
N ARG A 32 0.34 -1.10 1.95
CA ARG A 32 -0.86 -1.72 2.51
C ARG A 32 -0.89 -1.53 4.01
N ILE A 33 -2.09 -1.34 4.54
CA ILE A 33 -2.38 -1.34 5.96
C ILE A 33 -3.39 -2.44 6.20
N VAL A 34 -3.10 -3.37 7.09
CA VAL A 34 -4.04 -4.36 7.57
C VAL A 34 -4.35 -4.02 9.01
N ALA A 35 -5.52 -3.47 9.27
CA ALA A 35 -5.96 -3.04 10.60
C ALA A 35 -6.93 -4.06 11.20
N LEU A 36 -6.70 -4.44 12.45
CA LEU A 36 -7.61 -5.24 13.26
C LEU A 36 -8.39 -4.32 14.19
N LEU A 37 -9.72 -4.35 14.09
CA LEU A 37 -10.62 -3.58 14.95
C LEU A 37 -10.98 -4.38 16.20
N GLU A 38 -11.38 -3.70 17.27
CA GLU A 38 -11.77 -4.33 18.55
C GLU A 38 -12.94 -5.31 18.41
N ASN A 39 -13.80 -5.13 17.40
CA ASN A 39 -14.91 -6.04 17.10
C ASN A 39 -14.49 -7.30 16.33
N GLY A 40 -13.18 -7.54 16.17
CA GLY A 40 -12.61 -8.69 15.46
C GLY A 40 -12.66 -8.57 13.93
N ARG A 41 -13.09 -7.43 13.38
CA ARG A 41 -13.08 -7.20 11.92
C ARG A 41 -11.72 -6.72 11.45
N THR A 42 -11.36 -7.09 10.23
CA THR A 42 -10.16 -6.58 9.55
C THR A 42 -10.55 -5.54 8.50
N GLU A 43 -9.90 -4.38 8.54
CA GLU A 43 -9.96 -3.38 7.47
C GLU A 43 -8.61 -3.36 6.72
N VAL A 44 -8.67 -3.36 5.40
CA VAL A 44 -7.47 -3.29 4.55
C VAL A 44 -7.49 -2.00 3.75
N PHE A 45 -6.44 -1.21 3.90
CA PHE A 45 -6.19 -0.01 3.11
C PHE A 45 -4.98 -0.22 2.23
N TRP A 46 -4.95 0.39 1.06
CA TRP A 46 -3.80 0.31 0.18
C TRP A 46 -3.70 1.51 -0.75
N GLY A 47 -2.50 1.71 -1.28
CA GLY A 47 -2.25 2.75 -2.27
C GLY A 47 -0.91 2.56 -2.98
N HIS A 48 -0.63 3.47 -3.91
CA HIS A 48 0.59 3.50 -4.71
C HIS A 48 1.34 4.80 -4.45
N ALA A 49 2.66 4.77 -4.56
CA ALA A 49 3.52 5.93 -4.36
C ALA A 49 4.61 6.00 -5.43
N ALA A 50 5.09 7.21 -5.71
CA ALA A 50 6.18 7.42 -6.67
C ALA A 50 7.56 7.23 -6.03
N SER A 51 7.64 7.12 -4.70
CA SER A 51 8.89 6.86 -3.97
C SER A 51 8.66 6.11 -2.66
N LEU A 52 9.71 5.48 -2.15
CA LEU A 52 9.71 4.85 -0.81
C LEU A 52 9.35 5.85 0.27
N LYS A 53 9.87 7.08 0.19
CA LYS A 53 9.63 8.15 1.17
C LYS A 53 8.14 8.54 1.23
N GLU A 54 7.48 8.64 0.09
CA GLU A 54 6.04 8.91 0.04
C GLU A 54 5.22 7.74 0.62
N ALA A 55 5.62 6.50 0.32
CA ALA A 55 4.97 5.31 0.87
C ALA A 55 5.14 5.25 2.40
N THR A 56 6.37 5.30 2.91
CA THR A 56 6.66 5.24 4.36
C THR A 56 6.13 6.46 5.11
N GLY A 57 6.01 7.63 4.46
CA GLY A 57 5.34 8.80 5.01
C GLY A 57 3.88 8.56 5.42
N LYS A 58 3.23 7.53 4.87
CA LYS A 58 1.87 7.13 5.29
C LYS A 58 1.82 6.47 6.66
N GLN A 59 2.94 6.06 7.25
CA GLN A 59 2.98 5.49 8.60
C GLN A 59 2.45 6.47 9.65
N ALA A 60 2.78 7.77 9.53
CA ALA A 60 2.28 8.79 10.46
C ALA A 60 0.74 8.89 10.41
N ALA A 61 0.19 9.00 9.19
CA ALA A 61 -1.26 9.02 8.98
C ALA A 61 -1.93 7.71 9.43
N THR A 62 -1.25 6.57 9.26
CA THR A 62 -1.72 5.25 9.73
C THR A 62 -1.83 5.22 11.25
N ARG A 63 -0.81 5.73 11.97
CA ARG A 63 -0.81 5.80 13.42
C ARG A 63 -1.93 6.69 13.95
N ASP A 64 -2.15 7.83 13.30
CA ASP A 64 -3.22 8.75 13.69
C ASP A 64 -4.60 8.13 13.40
N ALA A 65 -4.76 7.45 12.26
CA ALA A 65 -5.97 6.69 11.94
C ALA A 65 -6.23 5.56 12.95
N ALA A 66 -5.19 4.82 13.37
CA ALA A 66 -5.29 3.77 14.37
C ALA A 66 -5.85 4.30 15.70
N ARG A 67 -5.37 5.47 16.14
CA ARG A 67 -5.84 6.13 17.35
C ARG A 67 -7.28 6.63 17.23
N GLN A 68 -7.62 7.26 16.10
CA GLN A 68 -8.95 7.82 15.88
C GLN A 68 -10.03 6.76 15.68
N ARG A 69 -9.68 5.64 15.06
CA ARG A 69 -10.61 4.55 14.72
C ARG A 69 -10.66 3.43 15.76
N GLY A 70 -9.82 3.49 16.80
CA GLY A 70 -9.74 2.44 17.81
C GLY A 70 -9.29 1.10 17.25
N TRP A 71 -8.25 1.09 16.40
CA TRP A 71 -7.68 -0.17 15.92
C TRP A 71 -6.94 -0.87 17.06
N GLN A 72 -7.23 -2.14 17.26
CA GLN A 72 -6.56 -3.01 18.22
C GLN A 72 -5.09 -3.24 17.84
N SER A 73 -4.85 -3.50 16.56
CA SER A 73 -3.51 -3.62 15.99
C SER A 73 -3.54 -3.27 14.51
N TYR A 74 -2.38 -2.98 13.93
CA TYR A 74 -2.26 -2.81 12.48
C TYR A 74 -0.88 -3.22 11.99
N THR A 75 -0.83 -3.69 10.75
CA THR A 75 0.41 -3.97 10.03
C THR A 75 0.51 -2.99 8.88
N PHE A 76 1.64 -2.29 8.80
CA PHE A 76 1.96 -1.40 7.69
C PHE A 76 3.04 -2.04 6.84
N GLU A 77 2.75 -2.27 5.57
CA GLU A 77 3.66 -2.92 4.63
C GLU A 77 3.92 -2.00 3.44
N VAL A 78 5.15 -2.04 2.95
CA VAL A 78 5.55 -1.38 1.71
C VAL A 78 6.36 -2.36 0.90
N VAL A 79 6.04 -2.47 -0.38
CA VAL A 79 6.77 -3.31 -1.33
C VAL A 79 7.07 -2.51 -2.58
N GLU A 80 8.18 -2.85 -3.24
CA GLU A 80 8.51 -2.30 -4.55
C GLU A 80 7.59 -2.90 -5.61
N LEU A 81 7.26 -2.08 -6.60
CA LEU A 81 6.51 -2.49 -7.78
C LEU A 81 7.47 -3.03 -8.83
N VAL A 82 7.19 -4.23 -9.32
CA VAL A 82 7.94 -4.84 -10.43
C VAL A 82 7.14 -4.72 -11.73
N GLU A 83 7.81 -4.48 -12.84
CA GLU A 83 7.17 -4.53 -14.17
C GLU A 83 6.86 -6.00 -14.51
N GLY A 84 5.60 -6.29 -14.83
CA GLY A 84 5.10 -7.63 -15.16
C GLY A 84 5.00 -7.89 -16.66
#